data_AF-A0A0M3AAF5-F1
#
_entry.id   AF-A0A0M3AAF5-F1
#
_cell.length_a   1.000
_cell.length_b   1.000
_cell.length_c   1.000
_cell.angle_alpha   90.00
_cell.angle_beta   90.00
_cell.angle_gamma   90.00
#
_symmetry.space_group_name_H-M   'P 1'
#
loop_
_entity.id
_entity.type
_entity.pdbx_description
1 polymer ?
#
loop_
_entity_poly.entity_id
_entity_poly.type
_entity_poly.pdbx_seq_one_letter_code
_entity_poly.pdbx_strand_id
1 'polypeptide(L)'
;MSSKMNLNAKKATEIKLFSFSTPAMRAFHMTWLAFFVCFFAWFACAPLMPVIKGEFNLTKDQIANINIAAVAITILIRLIVGPL
;
A
#
# COMPACT_ATOMS: atom_id res chain seq x y z
N MET A 1 -2.00 33.37 21.68
CA MET A 1 -2.50 34.12 20.50
C MET A 1 -2.36 33.18 19.30
N SER A 2 -3.46 32.47 19.03
CA SER A 2 -3.58 31.44 17.99
C SER A 2 -3.39 32.09 16.62
N SER A 3 -2.19 31.94 16.06
CA SER A 3 -1.91 32.37 14.70
C SER A 3 -2.62 31.39 13.78
N LYS A 4 -3.72 31.84 13.18
CA LYS A 4 -4.57 31.09 12.25
C LYS A 4 -3.69 30.47 11.17
N MET A 5 -3.41 29.18 11.30
CA MET A 5 -2.94 28.35 10.21
C MET A 5 -3.95 28.51 9.07
N ASN A 6 -3.54 29.21 8.00
CA ASN A 6 -4.37 29.47 6.84
C ASN A 6 -4.72 28.12 6.18
N LEU A 7 -5.85 27.53 6.61
CA LEU A 7 -6.47 26.30 6.10
C LEU A 7 -6.93 26.41 4.64
N ASN A 8 -6.69 27.55 3.98
CA ASN A 8 -6.72 27.68 2.53
C ASN A 8 -5.41 27.15 1.92
N ALA A 9 -5.01 25.93 2.32
CA ALA A 9 -3.96 25.19 1.64
C ALA A 9 -4.47 24.90 0.23
N LYS A 10 -4.07 25.75 -0.75
CA LYS A 10 -4.25 25.63 -2.21
C LYS A 10 -5.06 24.39 -2.61
N LYS A 11 -6.39 24.45 -2.49
CA LYS A 11 -7.26 23.36 -2.94
C LYS A 11 -6.96 23.15 -4.42
N ALA A 12 -6.68 21.90 -4.80
CA ALA A 12 -6.45 21.56 -6.19
C ALA A 12 -7.78 21.69 -6.94
N THR A 13 -7.98 22.82 -7.62
CA THR A 13 -9.14 23.10 -8.46
C THR A 13 -9.03 22.47 -9.85
N GLU A 14 -7.84 21.97 -10.21
CA GLU A 14 -7.54 21.31 -11.47
C GLU A 14 -6.54 20.16 -11.26
N ILE A 15 -6.73 19.05 -11.98
CA ILE A 15 -5.83 17.89 -11.96
C ILE A 15 -4.86 18.00 -13.14
N LYS A 16 -3.62 18.40 -12.87
CA LYS A 16 -2.55 18.42 -13.87
C LYS A 16 -1.69 17.17 -13.74
N LEU A 17 -2.07 16.10 -14.44
CA LEU A 17 -1.45 14.77 -14.31
C LEU A 17 0.08 14.78 -14.45
N PHE A 18 0.63 15.56 -15.39
CA PHE A 18 2.08 15.62 -15.62
C PHE A 18 2.83 16.61 -14.70
N SER A 19 2.13 17.31 -13.81
CA SER A 19 2.74 18.30 -12.91
C SER A 19 2.99 17.71 -11.52
N PHE A 20 4.26 17.64 -11.12
CA PHE A 20 4.69 17.18 -9.79
C PHE A 20 4.92 18.32 -8.77
N SER A 21 4.59 19.55 -9.15
CA SER A 21 4.95 20.74 -8.40
C SER A 21 4.11 20.92 -7.12
N THR A 22 2.84 20.50 -7.13
CA THR A 22 1.95 20.68 -5.97
C THR A 22 2.03 19.49 -5.00
N PRO A 23 1.91 19.73 -3.68
CA PRO A 23 1.84 18.66 -2.69
C PRO A 23 0.72 17.64 -2.96
N ALA A 24 -0.44 18.11 -3.43
CA ALA A 24 -1.59 17.27 -3.77
C ALA A 24 -1.28 16.30 -4.93
N MET A 25 -0.65 16.78 -6.02
CA MET A 25 -0.28 15.91 -7.13
C MET A 25 0.81 14.91 -6.75
N ARG A 26 1.75 15.25 -5.86
CA ARG A 26 2.72 14.28 -5.34
C ARG A 26 2.04 13.20 -4.51
N ALA A 27 1.14 13.57 -3.60
CA ALA A 27 0.37 12.62 -2.82
C ALA A 27 -0.41 11.66 -3.73
N PHE A 28 -1.04 12.16 -4.80
CA PHE A 28 -1.71 11.34 -5.81
C PHE A 28 -0.78 10.31 -6.43
N HIS A 29 0.39 10.70 -6.94
CA HIS A 29 1.32 9.75 -7.57
C HIS A 29 1.88 8.72 -6.58
N MET A 30 2.18 9.13 -5.35
CA MET A 30 2.69 8.20 -4.34
C MET A 30 1.63 7.17 -3.93
N THR A 31 0.36 7.58 -3.77
CA THR A 31 -0.73 6.65 -3.43
C THR A 31 -1.11 5.76 -4.61
N TRP A 32 -1.16 6.32 -5.83
CA TRP A 32 -1.33 5.57 -7.08
C TRP A 32 -0.28 4.46 -7.20
N LEU A 33 0.99 4.80 -7.03
CA LEU A 33 2.08 3.85 -7.24
C LEU A 33 2.07 2.79 -6.15
N ALA A 34 1.88 3.20 -4.89
CA ALA A 34 1.75 2.29 -3.77
C ALA A 34 0.60 1.30 -3.95
N PHE A 35 -0.54 1.75 -4.48
CA PHE A 35 -1.68 0.87 -4.79
C PHE A 35 -1.30 -0.20 -5.82
N PHE A 36 -0.70 0.17 -6.95
CA PHE A 36 -0.30 -0.79 -7.97
C PHE A 36 0.79 -1.75 -7.50
N VAL A 37 1.80 -1.26 -6.78
CA VAL A 37 2.86 -2.11 -6.21
C VAL A 37 2.27 -3.13 -5.24
N CYS A 38 1.37 -2.70 -4.35
CA CYS A 38 0.73 -3.59 -3.38
C CYS A 38 -0.17 -4.62 -4.08
N PHE A 39 -0.92 -4.20 -5.11
CA PHE A 39 -1.72 -5.09 -5.93
C PHE A 39 -0.84 -6.14 -6.63
N PHE A 40 0.24 -5.73 -7.28
CA PHE A 40 1.16 -6.67 -7.93
C PHE A 40 1.81 -7.63 -6.94
N ALA A 41 2.26 -7.15 -5.78
CA ALA A 41 2.86 -8.02 -4.77
C ALA A 41 1.89 -9.13 -4.30
N TRP A 42 0.61 -8.79 -4.09
CA TRP A 42 -0.40 -9.76 -3.69
C TRP A 42 -0.73 -10.77 -4.80
N PHE A 43 -0.98 -10.27 -6.02
CA PHE A 43 -1.35 -11.13 -7.15
C PHE A 43 -0.18 -11.93 -7.71
N ALA A 44 1.06 -11.48 -7.55
CA ALA A 44 2.26 -12.21 -7.99
C ALA A 44 2.48 -13.52 -7.22
N CYS A 45 1.97 -13.62 -5.98
CA CYS A 45 2.09 -14.84 -5.19
C CYS A 45 1.39 -16.05 -5.82
N ALA A 46 0.27 -15.84 -6.53
CA ALA A 46 -0.50 -16.92 -7.15
C ALA A 46 0.25 -17.64 -8.29
N PRO A 47 0.76 -16.95 -9.33
CA PRO A 47 1.52 -17.61 -10.41
C PRO A 47 2.89 -18.13 -9.96
N LEU A 48 3.51 -17.54 -8.93
CA LEU A 48 4.84 -17.93 -8.45
C LEU A 48 4.82 -19.07 -7.42
N MET A 49 3.65 -19.42 -6.88
CA MET A 49 3.49 -20.47 -5.87
C MET A 49 4.16 -21.81 -6.23
N PRO A 50 4.11 -22.31 -7.49
CA PRO A 50 4.79 -23.56 -7.86
C PRO A 50 6.32 -23.48 -7.70
N VAL A 51 6.92 -22.33 -8.04
CA VAL A 51 8.37 -22.10 -7.92
C VAL A 51 8.75 -21.94 -6.46
N ILE A 52 8.00 -21.14 -5.69
CA ILE A 52 8.23 -20.94 -4.24
C ILE A 52 8.17 -22.27 -3.49
N LYS A 53 7.21 -23.14 -3.83
CA LYS A 53 7.09 -24.46 -3.22
C LYS A 53 8.27 -25.37 -3.58
N GLY A 54 8.77 -25.29 -4.82
CA GLY A 54 9.94 -26.05 -5.27
C GLY A 54 11.23 -25.63 -4.58
N GLU A 55 11.49 -24.33 -4.49
CA GLU A 55 12.72 -23.78 -3.89
C GLU A 55 12.78 -23.97 -2.37
N PHE A 56 11.67 -23.72 -1.67
CA PHE A 56 11.63 -23.80 -0.20
C PHE A 56 11.16 -25.16 0.34
N ASN A 57 10.88 -26.14 -0.53
CA ASN A 57 10.36 -27.47 -0.15
C ASN A 57 9.18 -27.41 0.85
N LEU A 58 8.33 -26.40 0.74
CA LEU A 58 7.26 -26.14 1.72
C LEU A 58 6.12 -27.14 1.61
N THR A 59 5.66 -27.64 2.75
CA THR A 59 4.44 -28.45 2.83
C THR A 59 3.20 -27.58 2.63
N LYS A 60 2.07 -28.20 2.23
CA LYS A 60 0.80 -27.47 2.02
C LYS A 60 0.34 -26.74 3.29
N ASP A 61 0.61 -27.31 4.47
CA ASP A 61 0.24 -26.74 5.77
C ASP A 61 1.04 -25.48 6.10
N GLN A 62 2.33 -25.45 5.73
CA GLN A 62 3.17 -24.26 5.94
C GLN A 62 2.70 -23.09 5.06
N ILE A 63 2.32 -23.36 3.81
CA ILE A 63 1.77 -22.33 2.91
C ILE A 63 0.48 -21.74 3.49
N ALA A 64 -0.40 -22.59 4.03
CA ALA A 64 -1.63 -22.13 4.68
C ALA A 64 -1.33 -21.25 5.91
N ASN A 65 -0.40 -21.68 6.77
CA ASN A 65 0.00 -20.90 7.95
C ASN A 65 0.61 -19.54 7.58
N ILE A 66 1.45 -19.48 6.54
CA ILE A 66 2.04 -18.22 6.06
C ILE A 66 0.97 -17.27 5.54
N ASN A 67 -0.01 -17.76 4.78
CA ASN A 67 -1.10 -16.92 4.28
C ASN A 67 -1.98 -16.37 5.43
N ILE A 68 -2.28 -17.20 6.43
CA ILE A 68 -3.01 -16.75 7.63
C ILE A 68 -2.21 -15.67 8.36
N ALA A 69 -0.91 -15.89 8.57
CA ALA A 69 -0.02 -14.92 9.20
C ALA A 69 0.05 -13.60 8.41
N ALA A 70 0.14 -13.66 7.07
CA ALA A 70 0.17 -12.49 6.21
C ALA A 70 -1.12 -11.64 6.34
N VAL A 71 -2.29 -12.28 6.32
CA VAL A 71 -3.57 -11.56 6.51
C VAL A 71 -3.69 -11.00 7.92
N ALA A 72 -3.28 -11.75 8.95
CA ALA A 72 -3.30 -11.31 10.34
C ALA A 72 -2.44 -10.05 10.56
N ILE A 73 -1.21 -10.04 10.03
CA ILE A 73 -0.32 -8.86 10.09
C ILE A 73 -0.95 -7.67 9.38
N THR A 74 -1.59 -7.89 8.22
CA THR A 74 -2.26 -6.82 7.48
C THR A 74 -3.38 -6.18 8.31
N ILE A 75 -4.12 -6.97 9.09
CA ILE A 75 -5.15 -6.47 10.01
C ILE A 75 -4.50 -5.68 11.16
N LEU A 76 -3.46 -6.23 11.79
CA LEU A 76 -2.74 -5.57 12.90
C LEU A 76 -2.17 -4.21 12.48
N ILE A 77 -1.53 -4.14 11.31
CA ILE A 77 -0.98 -2.88 10.79
C ILE A 77 -2.09 -1.86 10.57
N ARG A 78 -3.26 -2.26 10.04
CA ARG A 78 -4.39 -1.34 9.86
C ARG A 78 -4.91 -0.78 11.18
N LEU A 79 -4.92 -1.58 12.25
CA LEU A 79 -5.35 -1.10 13.57
C LEU A 79 -4.35 -0.11 14.17
N ILE A 80 -3.06 -0.28 13.91
CA ILE A 80 -2.00 0.61 14.44
C ILE A 80 -1.90 1.90 13.62
N VAL A 81 -1.93 1.80 12.29
CA VAL A 81 -1.69 2.92 11.37
C VAL A 81 -2.96 3.69 11.04
N GLY A 82 -4.14 3.05 11.04
CA GLY A 82 -5.40 3.71 10.72
C GLY A 82 -5.76 4.91 11.61
N PRO A 83 -5.46 4.89 12.92
CA PRO A 83 -5.68 6.04 13.81
C PRO A 83 -4.59 7.14 13.74
N LEU A 84 -3.47 6.90 13.05
CA LEU A 84 -2.36 7.85 12.89
C LEU A 84 -2.59 8.81 11.72
#